data_AF-A0A8F3IKB0-F1
#
_entry.id   AF-A0A8F3IKB0-F1
#
_cell.length_a   1.000
_cell.length_b   1.000
_cell.length_c   1.000
_cell.angle_alpha   90.00
_cell.angle_beta   90.00
_cell.angle_gamma   90.00
#
_symmetry.space_group_name_H-M   'P 1'
#
loop_
_entity.id
_entity.type
_entity.pdbx_description
1 polymer ?
#
loop_
_entity_poly.entity_id
_entity_poly.type
_entity_poly.pdbx_seq_one_letter_code
_entity_poly.pdbx_strand_id
1 'polypeptide(L)'
;MSHSTELEKPVGLEFVGEQSSLLSGDEIRAGISAAFQVFEKHGVNPGDCKQAVRKLADNELLTKNEAFHCLIWNEAEDSAFRAATLGWLARNVDIRLKI
;
A
#
# COMPACT_ATOMS: atom_id res chain seq x y z
N MET A 1 32.46 -0.16 21.58
CA MET A 1 32.12 -0.74 20.27
C MET A 1 30.75 -0.21 19.92
N SER A 2 30.71 0.66 18.90
CA SER A 2 29.56 1.47 18.53
C SER A 2 28.53 0.61 17.78
N HIS A 3 27.35 0.42 18.35
CA HIS A 3 26.17 0.01 17.57
C HIS A 3 25.50 1.28 17.06
N SER A 4 25.95 1.75 15.90
CA SER A 4 25.17 2.68 15.09
C SER A 4 24.05 1.87 14.46
N THR A 5 22.89 1.83 15.12
CA THR A 5 21.64 1.38 14.49
C THR A 5 21.35 2.39 13.40
N GLU A 6 21.61 2.02 12.15
CA GLU A 6 21.09 2.74 11.00
C GLU A 6 19.59 2.87 11.20
N LEU A 7 19.12 4.09 11.43
CA LEU A 7 17.71 4.42 11.36
C LEU A 7 17.25 4.01 9.96
N GLU A 8 16.53 2.88 9.88
CA GLU A 8 15.80 2.50 8.67
C GLU A 8 15.05 3.74 8.19
N LYS A 9 15.41 4.21 6.99
CA LYS A 9 14.66 5.27 6.31
C LYS A 9 13.18 4.92 6.42
N PRO A 10 12.30 5.84 6.86
CA PRO A 10 10.88 5.56 6.83
C PRO A 10 10.52 5.16 5.40
N VAL A 11 9.89 4.01 5.24
CA VAL A 11 9.38 3.56 3.94
C VAL A 11 8.32 4.57 3.54
N GLY A 12 8.73 5.54 2.70
CA GLY A 12 7.81 6.45 2.04
C GLY A 12 6.99 5.63 1.06
N LEU A 13 5.72 5.38 1.38
CA LEU A 13 4.76 4.86 0.42
C LEU A 13 4.40 5.97 -0.55
N GLU A 14 4.32 5.63 -1.82
CA GLU A 14 3.95 6.53 -2.90
C GLU A 14 3.02 5.80 -3.87
N PHE A 15 2.06 6.53 -4.43
CA PHE A 15 1.26 6.02 -5.55
C PHE A 15 2.06 6.17 -6.84
N VAL A 16 2.32 5.05 -7.51
CA VAL A 16 3.01 4.99 -8.81
C VAL A 16 2.07 4.42 -9.87
N GLY A 17 2.28 4.78 -11.13
CA GLY A 17 1.49 4.30 -12.27
C GLY A 17 1.09 5.42 -13.24
N GLU A 18 0.60 5.07 -14.42
CA GLU A 18 0.27 6.01 -15.51
C GLU A 18 -0.76 7.08 -15.08
N GLN A 19 -1.65 6.73 -14.16
CA GLN A 19 -2.75 7.58 -13.71
C GLN A 19 -2.55 8.16 -12.31
N SER A 20 -1.36 8.04 -11.71
CA SER A 20 -1.11 8.55 -10.36
C SER A 20 -1.29 10.07 -10.26
N SER A 21 -1.10 10.79 -11.36
CA SER A 21 -1.32 12.24 -11.47
C SER A 21 -2.79 12.67 -11.35
N LEU A 22 -3.75 11.74 -11.44
CA LEU A 22 -5.17 12.03 -11.23
C LEU A 22 -5.51 12.22 -9.74
N LEU A 23 -4.67 11.70 -8.84
CA LEU A 23 -4.89 11.83 -7.41
C LEU A 23 -4.45 13.20 -6.92
N SER A 24 -5.34 13.88 -6.21
CA SER A 24 -5.00 15.06 -5.42
C SER A 24 -4.13 14.68 -4.22
N GLY A 25 -3.44 15.66 -3.64
CA GLY A 25 -2.60 15.43 -2.46
C GLY A 25 -3.39 14.90 -1.25
N ASP A 26 -4.66 15.26 -1.10
CA ASP A 26 -5.52 14.71 -0.04
C ASP A 26 -5.87 13.24 -0.26
N GLU A 27 -6.15 12.86 -1.51
CA GLU A 27 -6.44 11.48 -1.89
C GLU A 27 -5.19 10.59 -1.71
N ILE A 28 -4.01 11.09 -2.08
CA ILE A 28 -2.74 10.42 -1.81
C ILE A 28 -2.54 10.20 -0.31
N ARG A 29 -2.75 11.24 0.51
CA ARG A 29 -2.63 11.14 1.97
C ARG A 29 -3.61 10.14 2.57
N ALA A 30 -4.85 10.13 2.10
CA ALA A 30 -5.88 9.19 2.55
C ALA A 30 -5.47 7.74 2.22
N GLY A 31 -5.00 7.50 1.00
CA GLY A 31 -4.51 6.19 0.58
C GLY A 31 -3.31 5.70 1.39
N ILE A 32 -2.30 6.55 1.58
CA ILE A 32 -1.11 6.20 2.39
C ILE A 32 -1.53 5.89 3.83
N SER A 33 -2.40 6.71 4.44
CA SER A 33 -2.88 6.49 5.79
C SER A 33 -3.62 5.16 5.94
N ALA A 34 -4.46 4.81 4.96
CA ALA A 34 -5.18 3.53 4.94
C ALA A 34 -4.23 2.33 4.83
N ALA A 35 -3.19 2.40 3.99
CA ALA A 35 -2.15 1.37 3.92
C ALA A 35 -1.46 1.16 5.28
N PHE A 36 -1.05 2.25 5.94
CA PHE A 36 -0.41 2.17 7.26
C PHE A 36 -1.29 1.54 8.33
N GLN A 37 -2.60 1.80 8.32
CA GLN A 37 -3.55 1.15 9.22
C GLN A 37 -3.60 -0.38 9.04
N VAL A 38 -3.45 -0.87 7.79
CA VAL A 38 -3.38 -2.31 7.53
C VAL A 38 -2.10 -2.90 8.12
N PHE A 39 -0.95 -2.26 7.94
CA PHE A 39 0.31 -2.74 8.51
C PHE A 39 0.28 -2.74 10.05
N GLU A 40 -0.26 -1.67 10.66
CA GLU A 40 -0.41 -1.56 12.11
C GLU A 40 -1.35 -2.65 12.67
N LYS A 41 -2.50 -2.88 12.02
CA LYS A 41 -3.47 -3.93 12.39
C LYS A 41 -2.84 -5.33 12.44
N HIS A 42 -1.91 -5.62 11.53
CA HIS A 42 -1.23 -6.91 11.47
C HIS A 42 0.09 -6.95 12.26
N GLY A 43 0.53 -5.83 12.82
CA GLY A 43 1.76 -5.73 13.60
C GLY A 43 3.03 -5.98 12.77
N VAL A 44 3.04 -5.62 11.48
CA VAL A 44 4.15 -5.86 10.56
C VAL A 44 4.86 -4.56 10.15
N ASN A 45 6.16 -4.65 9.85
CA ASN A 45 6.90 -3.54 9.27
C ASN A 45 6.63 -3.46 7.75
N PRO A 46 6.21 -2.29 7.21
CA PRO A 46 6.00 -2.12 5.77
C PRO A 46 7.23 -2.45 4.91
N GLY A 47 8.45 -2.26 5.45
CA GLY A 47 9.71 -2.61 4.80
C GLY A 47 9.87 -4.11 4.55
N ASP A 48 9.48 -4.94 5.53
CA ASP A 48 9.50 -6.40 5.40
C ASP A 48 8.49 -6.87 4.36
N CYS A 49 7.32 -6.23 4.29
CA CYS A 49 6.33 -6.49 3.26
C CYS A 49 6.84 -6.12 1.87
N LYS A 50 7.46 -4.94 1.73
CA LYS A 50 8.07 -4.50 0.49
C LYS A 50 9.18 -5.45 0.02
N GLN A 51 10.00 -5.95 0.93
CA GLN A 51 11.05 -6.92 0.59
C GLN A 51 10.46 -8.24 0.11
N ALA A 52 9.44 -8.76 0.79
CA ALA A 52 8.77 -10.00 0.39
C ALA A 52 8.14 -9.88 -1.02
N VAL A 53 7.51 -8.76 -1.34
CA VAL A 53 6.93 -8.51 -2.67
C VAL A 53 7.99 -8.39 -3.75
N ARG A 54 9.15 -7.79 -3.45
CA ARG A 54 10.29 -7.77 -4.38
C ARG A 54 10.79 -9.18 -4.70
N LYS A 55 10.97 -10.02 -3.67
CA LYS A 55 11.34 -11.44 -3.87
C LYS A 55 10.32 -12.17 -4.75
N LEU A 56 9.02 -11.93 -4.54
CA LEU A 56 7.97 -12.51 -5.37
C LEU A 56 8.10 -12.07 -6.84
N ALA A 57 8.35 -10.78 -7.08
CA ALA A 57 8.54 -10.24 -8.43
C ALA A 57 9.80 -10.81 -9.14
N ASP A 58 10.85 -11.06 -8.37
CA ASP A 58 12.11 -11.64 -8.86
C ASP A 58 12.07 -13.18 -8.97
N ASN A 59 10.90 -13.81 -8.76
CA ASN A 59 10.69 -15.26 -8.73
C ASN A 59 11.58 -16.02 -7.72
N GLU A 60 11.91 -15.38 -6.60
CA GLU A 60 12.63 -16.02 -5.51
C GLU A 60 11.69 -16.85 -4.62
N LEU A 61 12.24 -17.88 -3.97
CA LEU A 61 11.49 -18.69 -3.00
C LEU A 61 11.14 -17.86 -1.77
N LEU A 62 9.85 -17.85 -1.42
CA LEU A 62 9.33 -17.24 -0.21
C LEU A 62 9.23 -18.26 0.92
N THR A 63 9.61 -17.83 2.13
CA THR A 63 9.22 -18.50 3.36
C THR A 63 7.73 -18.28 3.64
N LYS A 64 7.16 -19.05 4.56
CA LYS A 64 5.77 -18.86 5.00
C LYS A 64 5.49 -17.45 5.51
N ASN A 65 6.42 -16.86 6.26
CA ASN A 65 6.27 -15.50 6.79
C ASN A 65 6.33 -14.45 5.67
N GLU A 66 7.23 -14.60 4.71
CA GLU A 66 7.31 -13.69 3.56
C GLU A 66 6.06 -13.80 2.67
N ALA A 67 5.51 -15.01 2.47
CA ALA A 67 4.24 -15.20 1.77
C ALA A 67 3.09 -14.49 2.50
N PHE A 68 3.05 -14.57 3.84
CA PHE A 68 2.08 -13.82 4.64
C PHE A 68 2.27 -12.30 4.50
N HIS A 69 3.50 -11.80 4.48
CA HIS A 69 3.79 -10.39 4.23
C HIS A 69 3.32 -9.91 2.84
N CYS A 70 3.40 -10.75 1.80
CA CYS A 70 2.86 -10.43 0.48
C CYS A 70 1.34 -10.28 0.52
N LEU A 71 0.62 -11.12 1.28
CA LEU A 71 -0.83 -10.99 1.45
C LEU A 71 -1.20 -9.68 2.14
N ILE A 72 -0.45 -9.28 3.16
CA ILE A 72 -0.68 -8.00 3.86
C ILE A 72 -0.40 -6.83 2.93
N TRP A 73 0.66 -6.89 2.10
CA TRP A 73 0.93 -5.86 1.10
C TRP A 73 -0.26 -5.68 0.15
N ASN A 74 -0.83 -6.77 -0.37
CA ASN A 74 -2.00 -6.72 -1.24
C ASN A 74 -3.23 -6.11 -0.54
N GLU A 75 -3.48 -6.44 0.74
CA GLU A 75 -4.56 -5.82 1.54
C GLU A 75 -4.31 -4.31 1.72
N ALA A 76 -3.06 -3.91 1.94
CA ALA A 76 -2.67 -2.52 2.08
C ALA A 76 -2.84 -1.74 0.76
N GLU A 77 -2.48 -2.33 -0.38
CA GLU A 77 -2.69 -1.75 -1.71
C GLU A 77 -4.17 -1.57 -2.04
N ASP A 78 -5.03 -2.57 -1.80
CA ASP A 78 -6.48 -2.44 -2.02
C ASP A 78 -7.08 -1.35 -1.10
N SER A 79 -6.67 -1.32 0.16
CA SER A 79 -7.13 -0.30 1.12
C SER A 79 -6.68 1.11 0.72
N ALA A 80 -5.43 1.25 0.28
CA ALA A 80 -4.88 2.50 -0.21
C ALA A 80 -5.64 2.99 -1.44
N PHE A 81 -5.84 2.11 -2.43
CA PHE A 81 -6.56 2.42 -3.65
C PHE A 81 -7.99 2.88 -3.35
N ARG A 82 -8.75 2.10 -2.57
CA ARG A 82 -10.13 2.44 -2.19
C ARG A 82 -10.22 3.79 -1.49
N ALA A 83 -9.34 4.06 -0.54
CA ALA A 83 -9.35 5.32 0.20
C ALA A 83 -8.99 6.52 -0.71
N ALA A 84 -8.00 6.35 -1.59
CA ALA A 84 -7.57 7.38 -2.52
C ALA A 84 -8.63 7.68 -3.60
N THR A 85 -9.42 6.69 -4.03
CA THR A 85 -10.43 6.86 -5.10
C THR A 85 -11.86 7.01 -4.58
N LEU A 86 -12.10 6.97 -3.27
CA LEU A 86 -13.46 7.04 -2.70
C LEU A 86 -14.23 8.29 -3.19
N GLY A 87 -13.53 9.41 -3.29
CA GLY A 87 -14.07 10.68 -3.78
C GLY A 87 -14.49 10.65 -5.26
N TRP A 88 -13.95 9.75 -6.06
CA TRP A 88 -14.24 9.66 -7.49
C TRP A 88 -15.61 9.04 -7.77
N LEU A 89 -16.03 8.11 -6.91
CA LEU A 89 -17.38 7.51 -6.94
C LEU A 89 -18.42 8.43 -6.30
N ALA A 90 -18.02 9.23 -5.30
CA ALA A 90 -18.92 10.11 -4.56
C ALA A 90 -19.17 11.45 -5.27
N ARG A 91 -18.22 11.94 -6.08
CA ARG A 91 -18.35 13.19 -6.84
C ARG A 91 -19.09 12.90 -8.17
N ASN A 92 -20.42 12.82 -8.04
CA ASN A 92 -21.41 13.05 -9.10
C ASN A 92 -21.73 11.89 -10.07
N VAL A 93 -22.63 10.96 -9.71
CA VAL A 93 -23.66 10.48 -10.66
C VAL A 93 -24.81 9.71 -9.99
N ASP A 94 -26.04 10.08 -10.34
CA ASP A 94 -27.18 9.17 -10.49
C ASP A 94 -26.80 8.10 -11.55
N ILE A 95 -25.96 7.12 -11.17
CA ILE A 95 -25.55 6.03 -12.06
C ILE A 95 -26.71 5.04 -12.11
N ARG A 96 -27.46 5.03 -13.23
CA ARG A 96 -28.46 4.00 -13.49
C ARG A 96 -27.98 3.10 -14.62
N LEU A 97 -27.93 1.80 -14.34
CA LEU A 97 -27.94 0.77 -15.38
C LEU A 97 -29.33 0.75 -16.02
N LYS A 98 -29.40 0.83 -17.34
CA LYS A 98 -30.62 0.68 -18.13
C LYS A 98 -30.42 -0.45 -19.15
N ILE A 99 -31.45 -1.27 -19.32
CA ILE A 99 -31.56 -2.32 -20.34
C ILE A 99 -31.84 -1.68 -21.70
#